data_AF-A0A4V0I5S4-F1
#
_entry.id   AF-A0A4V0I5S4-F1
#
_cell.length_a   1.000
_cell.length_b   1.000
_cell.length_c   1.000
_cell.angle_alpha   90.00
_cell.angle_beta   90.00
_cell.angle_gamma   90.00
#
_symmetry.space_group_name_H-M   'P 1'
#
loop_
_entity.id
_entity.type
_entity.pdbx_description
1 polymer ?
#
loop_
_entity_poly.entity_id
_entity_poly.type
_entity_poly.pdbx_seq_one_letter_code
_entity_poly.pdbx_strand_id
1 'polypeptide(L)'
;MTRLFPVAFAACLLSAAPAPAQQGKPVSFITDVAPVLKENCLACHDAKKKAGKYDMTTYEKIMAGGANGEPITPGKPDKSEFHDLIVTADQRRMPPRDKGEAVPKDKAAVIAEWIKQGAKLDAGLDPKADLVKELRVRWKPPVPPKVYPFPTIVNAIAFTPDGKSLVAGGHHEVTVWTIETGKLAKRLYTRAERAYGLAFLPDGKLAVAGGRPGQEGDVRVYDLGAKGKTEDGVEVLDGVNDKAVLVKHLFDVEDSVLCLAVTPDGKTLAAGGCDRAVRVFDLSGGLDKAKLEQTVENHADWVLGCALSADGKYLVTAGRDKTAKVWDLKAKESVVTFPEHQNIVYGVAVKADGSAGFSVGADKQLRTWKPSGEGKQVKNAGGHNDDVFKIVAGPKDAVFATSSADKTVRLWDADLKAGKTLSGLTDYVYAVAFSPDGAMVAGGSYDGTVGVWTVADGKPVKIWNASPGTVVKEEPKKDEPKKK
;
A
#
# COMPACT_ATOMS: atom_id res chain seq x y z
N MET A 1 -5.85 26.44 -16.21
CA MET A 1 -5.12 25.42 -17.00
C MET A 1 -4.81 24.25 -16.10
N THR A 2 -5.62 23.21 -16.22
CA THR A 2 -5.59 21.95 -15.49
C THR A 2 -4.30 21.19 -15.82
N ARG A 3 -3.34 21.14 -14.89
CA ARG A 3 -2.34 20.08 -14.90
C ARG A 3 -3.06 18.79 -14.49
N LEU A 4 -3.58 18.06 -15.47
CA LEU A 4 -3.78 16.63 -15.32
C LEU A 4 -2.41 16.06 -14.96
N PHE A 5 -2.21 15.66 -13.70
CA PHE A 5 -1.09 14.82 -13.37
C PHE A 5 -1.43 13.42 -13.87
N PRO A 6 -0.68 12.85 -14.83
CA PRO A 6 -0.68 11.42 -14.96
C PRO A 6 -0.04 10.93 -13.66
N VAL A 7 -0.78 10.19 -12.85
CA VAL A 7 -0.13 9.18 -12.02
C VAL A 7 0.38 8.15 -13.04
N ALA A 8 1.51 8.46 -13.66
CA ALA A 8 2.20 7.56 -14.55
C ALA A 8 2.78 6.46 -13.67
N PHE A 9 1.95 5.48 -13.38
CA PHE A 9 2.40 4.15 -13.02
C PHE A 9 3.21 3.63 -14.19
N ALA A 10 4.52 3.88 -14.18
CA ALA A 10 5.44 2.98 -14.84
C ALA A 10 5.42 1.66 -14.06
N ALA A 11 4.37 0.87 -14.30
CA ALA A 11 4.34 -0.51 -13.91
C ALA A 11 5.38 -1.23 -14.78
N CYS A 12 6.63 -1.30 -14.31
CA CYS A 12 7.45 -2.45 -14.67
C CYS A 12 6.78 -3.67 -14.03
N LEU A 13 5.81 -4.23 -14.74
CA LEU A 13 5.28 -5.56 -14.51
C LEU A 13 6.42 -6.55 -14.71
N LEU A 14 7.21 -6.75 -13.66
CA LEU A 14 7.94 -8.01 -13.49
C LEU A 14 6.99 -8.98 -12.78
N SER A 15 5.86 -9.32 -13.44
CA SER A 15 5.26 -10.61 -13.17
C SER A 15 6.22 -11.64 -13.77
N ALA A 16 6.63 -12.62 -12.97
CA ALA A 16 7.27 -13.80 -13.54
C ALA A 16 6.27 -14.38 -14.54
N ALA A 17 6.61 -14.35 -15.83
CA ALA A 17 5.79 -14.95 -16.87
C ALA A 17 5.53 -16.41 -16.48
N PRO A 18 4.30 -16.93 -16.69
CA PRO A 18 4.04 -18.36 -16.51
C PRO A 18 5.03 -19.15 -17.37
N ALA A 19 5.53 -20.27 -16.83
CA ALA A 19 6.41 -21.14 -17.58
C ALA A 19 5.69 -21.62 -18.85
N PRO A 20 6.38 -21.68 -20.01
CA PRO A 20 5.77 -22.20 -21.22
C PRO A 20 5.32 -23.65 -21.02
N ALA A 21 4.18 -24.01 -21.61
CA ALA A 21 3.65 -25.38 -21.56
C ALA A 21 4.72 -26.38 -22.03
N GLN A 22 5.21 -27.22 -21.13
CA GLN A 22 6.06 -28.36 -21.47
C GLN A 22 5.15 -29.54 -21.83
N GLN A 23 5.30 -30.09 -23.04
CA GLN A 23 4.51 -31.24 -23.49
C GLN A 23 4.57 -32.39 -22.47
N GLY A 24 3.41 -32.87 -22.04
CA GLY A 24 3.28 -34.03 -21.15
C GLY A 24 3.20 -33.74 -19.64
N LYS A 25 3.24 -32.48 -19.20
CA LYS A 25 2.99 -32.12 -17.79
C LYS A 25 1.52 -31.79 -17.55
N PRO A 26 0.95 -32.20 -16.39
CA PRO A 26 -0.37 -31.75 -15.97
C PRO A 26 -0.43 -30.22 -15.90
N VAL A 27 -1.46 -29.62 -16.51
CA VAL A 27 -1.73 -28.18 -16.44
C VAL A 27 -2.71 -27.91 -15.30
N SER A 28 -2.28 -27.08 -14.36
CA SER A 28 -3.10 -26.60 -13.25
C SER A 28 -3.96 -25.44 -13.70
N PHE A 29 -5.25 -25.46 -13.34
CA PHE A 29 -6.10 -24.31 -13.61
C PHE A 29 -5.63 -23.10 -12.80
N ILE A 30 -5.40 -23.28 -11.49
CA ILE A 30 -5.15 -22.15 -10.60
C ILE A 30 -3.75 -21.55 -10.73
N THR A 31 -2.73 -22.35 -11.09
CA THR A 31 -1.35 -21.85 -11.24
C THR A 31 -0.98 -21.47 -12.65
N ASP A 32 -1.60 -22.08 -13.67
CA ASP A 32 -1.16 -21.91 -15.06
C ASP A 32 -2.19 -21.16 -15.91
N VAL A 33 -3.49 -21.48 -15.78
CA VAL A 33 -4.57 -20.88 -16.60
C VAL A 33 -5.08 -19.59 -16.01
N ALA A 34 -5.50 -19.61 -14.75
CA ALA A 34 -6.17 -18.51 -14.08
C ALA A 34 -5.32 -17.21 -14.02
N PRO A 35 -3.98 -17.26 -13.90
CA PRO A 35 -3.14 -16.06 -14.05
C PRO A 35 -3.21 -15.44 -15.45
N VAL A 36 -3.29 -16.24 -16.52
CA VAL A 36 -3.48 -15.73 -17.89
C VAL A 36 -4.82 -15.02 -17.99
N LEU A 37 -5.88 -15.59 -17.41
CA LEU A 37 -7.21 -14.95 -17.38
C LEU A 37 -7.22 -13.66 -16.55
N LYS A 38 -6.49 -13.63 -15.43
CA LYS A 38 -6.34 -12.43 -14.59
C LYS A 38 -5.73 -11.27 -15.37
N GLU A 39 -4.67 -11.54 -16.13
CA GLU A 39 -3.96 -10.52 -16.87
C GLU A 39 -4.73 -10.01 -18.11
N ASN A 40 -5.53 -10.87 -18.75
CA ASN A 40 -6.09 -10.56 -20.07
C ASN A 40 -7.62 -10.38 -20.07
N CYS A 41 -8.34 -10.89 -19.07
CA CYS A 41 -9.79 -11.05 -19.18
C CYS A 41 -10.55 -10.45 -18.00
N LEU A 42 -10.03 -10.56 -16.77
CA LEU A 42 -10.77 -10.16 -15.56
C LEU A 42 -11.11 -8.67 -15.51
N ALA A 43 -10.33 -7.79 -16.15
CA ALA A 43 -10.65 -6.36 -16.23
C ALA A 43 -12.02 -6.07 -16.89
N CYS A 44 -12.51 -7.00 -17.72
CA CYS A 44 -13.80 -6.90 -18.41
C CYS A 44 -14.84 -7.95 -17.96
N HIS A 45 -14.42 -9.01 -17.28
CA HIS A 45 -15.25 -10.20 -16.99
C HIS A 45 -15.30 -10.57 -15.49
N ASP A 46 -15.10 -9.60 -14.59
CA ASP A 46 -15.19 -9.81 -13.15
C ASP A 46 -16.63 -9.74 -12.60
N ALA A 47 -16.76 -9.81 -11.27
CA ALA A 47 -18.04 -9.73 -10.58
C ALA A 47 -18.77 -8.39 -10.77
N LYS A 48 -18.08 -7.32 -11.18
CA LYS A 48 -18.66 -6.00 -11.46
C LYS A 48 -19.18 -5.90 -12.89
N LYS A 49 -18.65 -6.73 -13.81
CA LYS A 49 -19.00 -6.75 -15.24
C LYS A 49 -19.40 -8.16 -15.68
N LYS A 50 -20.52 -8.66 -15.13
CA LYS A 50 -21.00 -10.04 -15.37
C LYS A 50 -21.57 -10.30 -16.77
N ALA A 51 -21.84 -9.25 -17.54
CA ALA A 51 -22.46 -9.36 -18.86
C ALA A 51 -21.40 -9.57 -19.95
N GLY A 52 -21.22 -10.82 -20.37
CA GLY A 52 -20.31 -11.18 -21.47
C GLY A 52 -20.50 -12.63 -21.91
N LYS A 53 -19.75 -13.04 -22.95
CA LYS A 53 -19.74 -14.44 -23.41
C LYS A 53 -19.24 -15.43 -22.34
N TYR A 54 -18.40 -14.98 -21.42
CA TYR A 54 -17.92 -15.79 -20.29
C TYR A 54 -18.03 -15.00 -18.99
N ASP A 55 -18.51 -15.66 -17.93
CA ASP A 55 -18.51 -15.15 -16.56
C ASP A 55 -17.29 -15.75 -15.83
N MET A 56 -16.33 -14.91 -15.47
CA MET A 56 -15.07 -15.34 -14.83
C MET A 56 -15.07 -15.18 -13.31
N THR A 57 -16.25 -15.09 -12.68
CA THR A 57 -16.36 -14.94 -11.23
C THR A 57 -16.05 -16.22 -10.47
N THR A 58 -16.36 -17.39 -11.04
CA THR A 58 -16.07 -18.69 -10.45
C THR A 58 -15.66 -19.68 -11.55
N TYR A 59 -14.99 -20.76 -11.16
CA TYR A 59 -14.61 -21.81 -12.10
C TYR A 59 -15.83 -22.45 -12.79
N GLU A 60 -16.88 -22.76 -12.02
CA GLU A 60 -18.13 -23.36 -12.51
C GLU A 60 -18.72 -22.53 -13.66
N LYS A 61 -18.73 -21.21 -13.51
CA LYS A 61 -19.29 -20.31 -14.52
C LYS A 61 -18.41 -20.14 -15.74
N ILE A 62 -17.08 -20.17 -15.59
CA ILE A 62 -16.17 -20.19 -16.74
C ILE A 62 -16.48 -21.41 -17.61
N MET A 63 -16.66 -22.56 -16.99
CA MET A 63 -16.97 -23.81 -17.69
C MET A 63 -18.37 -23.80 -18.32
N ALA A 64 -19.37 -23.21 -17.65
CA ALA A 64 -20.73 -23.14 -18.14
C ALA A 64 -20.93 -22.13 -19.30
N GLY A 65 -20.03 -21.15 -19.44
CA GLY A 65 -20.23 -20.00 -20.31
C GLY A 65 -20.97 -18.86 -19.59
N GLY A 66 -20.98 -17.70 -20.22
CA GLY A 66 -21.65 -16.49 -19.75
C GLY A 66 -23.06 -16.35 -20.33
N ALA A 67 -23.53 -15.11 -20.52
CA ALA A 67 -24.87 -14.84 -21.00
C ALA A 67 -25.14 -15.42 -22.41
N ASN A 68 -24.14 -15.35 -23.30
CA ASN A 68 -24.26 -15.69 -24.72
C ASN A 68 -23.01 -16.42 -25.27
N GLY A 69 -22.26 -17.14 -24.43
CA GLY A 69 -21.10 -17.90 -24.89
C GLY A 69 -21.24 -19.37 -24.57
N GLU A 70 -20.60 -20.21 -25.39
CA GLU A 70 -20.75 -21.66 -25.30
C GLU A 70 -19.96 -22.25 -24.11
N PRO A 71 -20.48 -23.31 -23.48
CA PRO A 71 -19.74 -24.04 -22.45
C PRO A 71 -18.38 -24.54 -22.96
N ILE A 72 -17.36 -24.50 -22.09
CA ILE A 72 -16.08 -25.11 -22.40
C ILE A 72 -16.26 -26.62 -22.35
N THR A 73 -16.10 -27.28 -23.50
CA THR A 73 -16.17 -28.75 -23.57
C THR A 73 -14.81 -29.36 -23.24
N PRO A 74 -14.67 -30.13 -22.13
CA PRO A 74 -13.44 -30.84 -21.79
C PRO A 74 -12.91 -31.70 -22.94
N GLY A 75 -11.59 -31.67 -23.13
CA GLY A 75 -10.87 -32.50 -24.11
C GLY A 75 -10.93 -32.02 -25.55
N LYS A 76 -11.62 -30.90 -25.86
CA LYS A 76 -11.86 -30.44 -27.23
C LYS A 76 -11.45 -28.97 -27.43
N PRO A 77 -10.15 -28.62 -27.35
CA PRO A 77 -9.69 -27.24 -27.52
C PRO A 77 -10.08 -26.64 -28.88
N ASP A 78 -10.03 -27.43 -29.96
CA ASP A 78 -10.37 -26.98 -31.32
C ASP A 78 -11.87 -26.72 -31.53
N LYS A 79 -12.73 -27.15 -30.58
CA LYS A 79 -14.18 -26.90 -30.60
C LYS A 79 -14.61 -25.95 -29.48
N SER A 80 -13.66 -25.32 -28.79
CA SER A 80 -13.95 -24.43 -27.68
C SER A 80 -14.03 -23.00 -28.20
N GLU A 81 -15.23 -22.40 -28.16
CA GLU A 81 -15.41 -20.98 -28.46
C GLU A 81 -14.51 -20.12 -27.54
N PHE A 82 -14.37 -20.51 -26.27
CA PHE A 82 -13.48 -19.87 -25.31
C PHE A 82 -12.04 -19.75 -25.85
N HIS A 83 -11.48 -20.85 -26.33
CA HIS A 83 -10.14 -20.87 -26.91
C HIS A 83 -10.09 -20.12 -28.25
N ASP A 84 -11.08 -20.27 -29.13
CA ASP A 84 -11.17 -19.55 -30.42
C ASP A 84 -11.12 -18.03 -30.22
N LEU A 85 -11.88 -17.49 -29.24
CA LEU A 85 -11.87 -16.06 -28.92
C LEU A 85 -10.50 -15.56 -28.45
N ILE A 86 -9.70 -16.40 -27.77
CA ILE A 86 -8.36 -16.03 -27.28
C ILE A 86 -7.35 -15.95 -28.43
N VAL A 87 -7.44 -16.86 -29.40
CA VAL A 87 -6.41 -16.99 -30.46
C VAL A 87 -6.78 -16.37 -31.79
N THR A 88 -8.07 -16.09 -32.04
CA THR A 88 -8.51 -15.52 -33.31
C THR A 88 -7.87 -14.16 -33.57
N ALA A 89 -7.61 -13.87 -34.84
CA ALA A 89 -7.15 -12.56 -35.27
C ALA A 89 -8.30 -11.62 -35.65
N ASP A 90 -9.54 -12.10 -35.75
CA ASP A 90 -10.67 -11.30 -36.22
C ASP A 90 -11.25 -10.36 -35.14
N GLN A 91 -12.35 -9.67 -35.44
CA GLN A 91 -13.00 -8.69 -34.55
C GLN A 91 -13.59 -9.31 -33.27
N ARG A 92 -13.78 -10.63 -33.22
CA ARG A 92 -14.26 -11.37 -32.05
C ARG A 92 -13.16 -11.60 -31.01
N ARG A 93 -11.90 -11.31 -31.33
CA ARG A 93 -10.76 -11.58 -30.44
C ARG A 93 -10.95 -10.98 -29.04
N MET A 94 -10.55 -11.74 -28.05
CA MET A 94 -10.40 -11.33 -26.66
C MET A 94 -8.91 -11.44 -26.22
N PRO A 95 -8.29 -10.38 -25.68
CA PRO A 95 -8.81 -9.02 -25.52
C PRO A 95 -9.11 -8.32 -26.87
N PRO A 96 -10.13 -7.45 -26.93
CA PRO A 96 -10.41 -6.63 -28.10
C PRO A 96 -9.20 -5.78 -28.49
N ARG A 97 -8.96 -5.61 -29.80
CA ARG A 97 -7.77 -4.91 -30.33
C ARG A 97 -7.66 -3.45 -29.86
N ASP A 98 -8.79 -2.80 -29.62
CA ASP A 98 -8.88 -1.43 -29.10
C ASP A 98 -8.66 -1.34 -27.58
N LYS A 99 -8.67 -2.49 -26.87
CA LYS A 99 -8.58 -2.57 -25.41
C LYS A 99 -7.36 -3.32 -24.88
N GLY A 100 -6.59 -3.98 -25.74
CA GLY A 100 -5.38 -4.70 -25.31
C GLY A 100 -4.65 -5.46 -26.41
N GLU A 101 -3.44 -5.91 -26.06
CA GLU A 101 -2.63 -6.78 -26.91
C GLU A 101 -3.21 -8.19 -27.00
N ALA A 102 -2.73 -8.96 -27.98
CA ALA A 102 -3.13 -10.37 -28.10
C ALA A 102 -2.62 -11.13 -26.89
N VAL A 103 -3.36 -12.15 -26.45
CA VAL A 103 -2.77 -13.11 -25.52
C VAL A 103 -1.54 -13.74 -26.19
N PRO A 104 -0.35 -13.68 -25.55
CA PRO A 104 0.85 -14.33 -26.07
C PRO A 104 0.60 -15.80 -26.43
N LYS A 105 1.19 -16.26 -27.54
CA LYS A 105 0.91 -17.61 -28.10
C LYS A 105 1.23 -18.74 -27.12
N ASP A 106 2.29 -18.59 -26.35
CA ASP A 106 2.71 -19.50 -25.29
C ASP A 106 1.67 -19.57 -24.15
N LYS A 107 1.12 -18.43 -23.73
CA LYS A 107 0.03 -18.36 -22.74
C LYS A 107 -1.28 -18.97 -23.28
N ALA A 108 -1.62 -18.71 -24.53
CA ALA A 108 -2.77 -19.33 -25.17
C ALA A 108 -2.63 -20.86 -25.27
N ALA A 109 -1.43 -21.36 -25.55
CA ALA A 109 -1.14 -22.79 -25.60
C ALA A 109 -1.35 -23.49 -24.24
N VAL A 110 -1.07 -22.81 -23.12
CA VAL A 110 -1.39 -23.33 -21.77
C VAL A 110 -2.89 -23.58 -21.62
N ILE A 111 -3.73 -22.66 -22.08
CA ILE A 111 -5.19 -22.79 -22.03
C ILE A 111 -5.66 -23.94 -22.92
N ALA A 112 -5.13 -24.05 -24.13
CA ALA A 112 -5.44 -25.13 -25.06
C ALA A 112 -5.11 -26.51 -24.46
N GLU A 113 -3.92 -26.64 -23.86
CA GLU A 113 -3.47 -27.87 -23.23
C GLU A 113 -4.29 -28.21 -21.99
N TRP A 114 -4.67 -27.22 -21.17
CA TRP A 114 -5.59 -27.42 -20.05
C TRP A 114 -6.96 -27.97 -20.52
N ILE A 115 -7.54 -27.39 -21.58
CA ILE A 115 -8.81 -27.89 -22.15
C ILE A 115 -8.61 -29.32 -22.64
N LYS A 116 -7.53 -29.60 -23.36
CA LYS A 116 -7.18 -30.93 -23.87
C LYS A 116 -7.03 -31.97 -22.76
N GLN A 117 -6.47 -31.59 -21.60
CA GLN A 117 -6.36 -32.44 -20.41
C GLN A 117 -7.67 -32.60 -19.62
N GLY A 118 -8.77 -32.11 -20.19
CA GLY A 118 -10.11 -32.29 -19.64
C GLY A 118 -10.61 -31.10 -18.83
N ALA A 119 -9.99 -29.92 -18.97
CA ALA A 119 -10.40 -28.68 -18.32
C ALA A 119 -10.80 -28.94 -16.86
N LYS A 120 -9.82 -29.35 -16.03
CA LYS A 120 -10.05 -29.72 -14.63
C LYS A 120 -9.68 -28.57 -13.70
N LEU A 121 -10.43 -28.43 -12.63
CA LEU A 121 -10.06 -27.61 -11.49
C LEU A 121 -9.10 -28.39 -10.59
N ASP A 122 -8.13 -27.70 -10.00
CA ASP A 122 -7.21 -28.29 -9.03
C ASP A 122 -7.94 -28.90 -7.83
N ALA A 123 -7.41 -30.01 -7.32
CA ALA A 123 -7.98 -30.69 -6.16
C ALA A 123 -8.00 -29.76 -4.93
N GLY A 124 -9.11 -29.79 -4.18
CA GLY A 124 -9.29 -28.97 -2.98
C GLY A 124 -9.77 -27.54 -3.22
N LEU A 125 -10.04 -27.16 -4.47
CA LEU A 125 -10.73 -25.92 -4.80
C LEU A 125 -12.23 -26.15 -4.94
N ASP A 126 -13.02 -25.24 -4.36
CA ASP A 126 -14.45 -25.19 -4.59
C ASP A 126 -14.72 -24.51 -5.95
N PRO A 127 -15.38 -25.17 -6.92
CA PRO A 127 -15.69 -24.57 -8.22
C PRO A 127 -16.60 -23.33 -8.13
N LYS A 128 -17.27 -23.11 -6.99
CA LYS A 128 -18.13 -21.95 -6.70
C LYS A 128 -17.42 -20.84 -5.94
N ALA A 129 -16.17 -21.05 -5.53
CA ALA A 129 -15.39 -20.00 -4.87
C ALA A 129 -15.14 -18.83 -5.83
N ASP A 130 -15.04 -17.63 -5.24
CA ASP A 130 -14.66 -16.41 -5.94
C ASP A 130 -13.23 -16.58 -6.49
N LEU A 131 -13.12 -16.65 -7.81
CA LEU A 131 -11.85 -16.96 -8.47
C LEU A 131 -10.79 -15.88 -8.22
N VAL A 132 -11.19 -14.60 -8.16
CA VAL A 132 -10.26 -13.49 -7.90
C VAL A 132 -9.69 -13.61 -6.49
N LYS A 133 -10.51 -13.97 -5.51
CA LYS A 133 -10.06 -14.23 -4.13
C LYS A 133 -9.16 -15.46 -4.06
N GLU A 134 -9.52 -16.56 -4.72
CA GLU A 134 -8.67 -17.77 -4.75
C GLU A 134 -7.30 -17.51 -5.38
N LEU A 135 -7.28 -16.76 -6.49
CA LEU A 135 -6.07 -16.28 -7.15
C LEU A 135 -5.25 -15.39 -6.23
N ARG A 136 -5.90 -14.47 -5.51
CA ARG A 136 -5.21 -13.62 -4.54
C ARG A 136 -4.52 -14.46 -3.49
N VAL A 137 -5.20 -15.42 -2.86
CA VAL A 137 -4.63 -16.28 -1.81
C VAL A 137 -3.42 -17.08 -2.30
N ARG A 138 -3.44 -17.58 -3.53
CA ARG A 138 -2.38 -18.44 -4.10
C ARG A 138 -1.28 -17.70 -4.82
N TRP A 139 -1.49 -16.43 -5.15
CA TRP A 139 -0.49 -15.63 -5.80
C TRP A 139 0.75 -15.49 -4.91
N LYS A 140 1.90 -15.90 -5.45
CA LYS A 140 3.19 -15.74 -4.79
C LYS A 140 3.83 -14.43 -5.28
N PRO A 141 4.14 -13.49 -4.38
CA PRO A 141 4.85 -12.28 -4.76
C PRO A 141 6.24 -12.63 -5.29
N PRO A 142 6.78 -11.80 -6.22
CA PRO A 142 8.18 -11.88 -6.61
C PRO A 142 9.09 -11.80 -5.39
N VAL A 143 10.18 -12.56 -5.39
CA VAL A 143 11.23 -12.41 -4.39
C VAL A 143 11.98 -11.11 -4.70
N PRO A 144 12.09 -10.17 -3.73
CA PRO A 144 12.85 -8.94 -3.92
C PRO A 144 14.31 -9.21 -4.31
N PRO A 145 14.89 -8.46 -5.26
CA PRO A 145 16.26 -8.68 -5.67
C PRO A 145 17.23 -8.36 -4.53
N LYS A 146 18.38 -9.04 -4.47
CA LYS A 146 19.43 -8.74 -3.48
C LYS A 146 19.96 -7.30 -3.60
N VAL A 147 20.08 -6.83 -4.85
CA VAL A 147 20.48 -5.46 -5.20
C VAL A 147 19.40 -4.89 -6.10
N TYR A 148 18.86 -3.74 -5.73
CA TYR A 148 17.89 -3.05 -6.55
C TYR A 148 18.56 -2.43 -7.78
N PRO A 149 17.99 -2.62 -8.98
CA PRO A 149 18.50 -1.98 -10.19
C PRO A 149 18.27 -0.45 -10.15
N PHE A 150 17.23 -0.01 -9.44
CA PHE A 150 16.90 1.40 -9.22
C PHE A 150 16.35 1.58 -7.80
N PRO A 151 16.58 2.73 -7.15
CA PRO A 151 15.98 3.01 -5.86
C PRO A 151 14.45 2.88 -5.87
N THR A 152 13.89 2.37 -4.78
CA THR A 152 12.44 2.23 -4.60
C THR A 152 11.87 3.39 -3.81
N ILE A 153 10.62 3.76 -4.14
CA ILE A 153 9.85 4.77 -3.42
C ILE A 153 9.64 4.35 -1.97
N VAL A 154 9.96 5.23 -1.02
CA VAL A 154 9.68 5.02 0.42
C VAL A 154 8.34 5.68 0.78
N ASN A 155 7.26 4.92 0.65
CA ASN A 155 5.90 5.41 0.95
C ASN A 155 5.55 5.39 2.43
N ALA A 156 6.25 4.59 3.23
CA ALA A 156 6.01 4.45 4.66
C ALA A 156 7.31 4.18 5.41
N ILE A 157 7.42 4.76 6.61
CA ILE A 157 8.53 4.53 7.53
C ILE A 157 8.00 4.43 8.96
N ALA A 158 8.73 3.72 9.82
CA ALA A 158 8.47 3.68 11.26
C ALA A 158 9.77 3.42 12.02
N PHE A 159 9.97 4.07 13.17
CA PHE A 159 11.05 3.68 14.08
C PHE A 159 10.67 2.37 14.78
N THR A 160 11.65 1.50 15.02
CA THR A 160 11.45 0.36 15.93
C THR A 160 11.12 0.84 17.35
N PRO A 161 10.42 0.04 18.17
CA PRO A 161 10.03 0.46 19.53
C PRO A 161 11.20 0.87 20.44
N ASP A 162 12.40 0.35 20.19
CA ASP A 162 13.63 0.73 20.90
C ASP A 162 14.29 2.03 20.37
N GLY A 163 13.78 2.60 19.28
CA GLY A 163 14.29 3.80 18.63
C GLY A 163 15.62 3.64 17.90
N LYS A 164 16.19 2.43 17.81
CA LYS A 164 17.55 2.19 17.27
C LYS A 164 17.59 1.91 15.78
N SER A 165 16.47 1.43 15.22
CA SER A 165 16.36 1.08 13.82
C SER A 165 15.19 1.80 13.16
N LEU A 166 15.30 1.98 11.86
CA LEU A 166 14.25 2.54 11.03
C LEU A 166 13.78 1.48 10.04
N VAL A 167 12.47 1.28 10.03
CA VAL A 167 11.75 0.41 9.10
C VAL A 167 11.29 1.25 7.93
N ALA A 168 11.54 0.79 6.70
CA ALA A 168 11.16 1.48 5.46
C ALA A 168 10.46 0.52 4.50
N GLY A 169 9.38 0.98 3.87
CA GLY A 169 8.71 0.23 2.80
C GLY A 169 9.60 0.13 1.55
N GLY A 170 9.68 -1.07 0.98
CA GLY A 170 10.33 -1.36 -0.30
C GLY A 170 9.34 -1.95 -1.32
N HIS A 171 9.87 -2.64 -2.33
CA HIS A 171 9.05 -3.32 -3.35
C HIS A 171 8.96 -4.82 -3.04
N HIS A 172 7.76 -5.30 -2.69
CA HIS A 172 7.52 -6.66 -2.15
C HIS A 172 8.30 -6.97 -0.86
N GLU A 173 8.72 -5.93 -0.14
CA GLU A 173 9.34 -6.07 1.17
C GLU A 173 9.22 -4.82 2.03
N VAL A 174 9.58 -5.01 3.28
CA VAL A 174 9.92 -3.97 4.24
C VAL A 174 11.37 -4.19 4.67
N THR A 175 12.15 -3.13 4.77
CA THR A 175 13.58 -3.18 5.14
C THR A 175 13.80 -2.54 6.50
N VAL A 176 14.76 -3.06 7.27
CA VAL A 176 15.10 -2.56 8.61
C VAL A 176 16.56 -2.12 8.61
N TRP A 177 16.80 -0.86 8.97
CA TRP A 177 18.11 -0.21 8.90
C TRP A 177 18.54 0.26 10.28
N THR A 178 19.77 -0.03 10.67
CA THR A 178 20.35 0.53 11.91
C THR A 178 20.64 2.01 11.70
N ILE A 179 20.04 2.89 12.50
CA ILE A 179 20.12 4.35 12.29
C ILE A 179 21.56 4.86 12.42
N GLU A 180 22.28 4.40 13.44
CA GLU A 180 23.66 4.82 13.71
C GLU A 180 24.59 4.59 12.51
N THR A 181 24.47 3.42 11.88
CA THR A 181 25.37 3.01 10.80
C THR A 181 24.82 3.30 9.41
N GLY A 182 23.49 3.41 9.26
CA GLY A 182 22.80 3.43 7.97
C GLY A 182 22.88 2.09 7.23
N LYS A 183 23.16 0.98 7.93
CA LYS A 183 23.31 -0.35 7.33
C LYS A 183 22.01 -1.15 7.42
N LEU A 184 21.74 -1.92 6.37
CA LEU A 184 20.64 -2.87 6.31
C LEU A 184 20.88 -3.99 7.34
N ALA A 185 19.93 -4.17 8.24
CA ALA A 185 19.97 -5.19 9.29
C ALA A 185 19.04 -6.36 8.97
N LYS A 186 17.81 -6.05 8.51
CA LYS A 186 16.81 -7.07 8.16
C LYS A 186 16.04 -6.75 6.89
N ARG A 187 15.54 -7.79 6.24
CA ARG A 187 14.55 -7.74 5.15
C ARG A 187 13.38 -8.61 5.53
N LEU A 188 12.17 -8.07 5.40
CA LEU A 188 10.91 -8.79 5.58
C LEU A 188 10.23 -8.86 4.22
N TYR A 189 10.15 -10.05 3.63
CA TYR A 189 9.42 -10.23 2.38
C TYR A 189 7.92 -10.17 2.63
N THR A 190 7.21 -9.36 1.85
CA THR A 190 5.79 -9.11 2.02
C THR A 190 5.02 -9.40 0.73
N ARG A 191 3.74 -9.75 0.87
CA ARG A 191 2.86 -9.88 -0.30
C ARG A 191 2.63 -8.56 -1.01
N ALA A 192 2.32 -7.52 -0.24
CA ALA A 192 2.04 -6.19 -0.75
C ALA A 192 3.18 -5.71 -1.65
N GLU A 193 2.85 -5.20 -2.84
CA GLU A 193 3.84 -4.59 -3.73
C GLU A 193 4.49 -3.37 -3.09
N ARG A 194 3.69 -2.58 -2.38
CA ARG A 194 4.11 -1.39 -1.66
C ARG A 194 3.46 -1.35 -0.29
N ALA A 195 4.23 -1.00 0.72
CA ALA A 195 3.72 -0.61 2.02
C ALA A 195 3.37 0.89 2.02
N TYR A 196 2.15 1.24 2.43
CA TYR A 196 1.66 2.62 2.52
C TYR A 196 1.42 3.08 3.96
N GLY A 197 1.28 2.13 4.90
CA GLY A 197 1.20 2.42 6.33
C GLY A 197 2.01 1.39 7.14
N LEU A 198 2.76 1.87 8.12
CA LEU A 198 3.53 1.07 9.06
C LEU A 198 3.20 1.54 10.48
N ALA A 199 2.85 0.61 11.36
CA ALA A 199 2.62 0.92 12.76
C ALA A 199 3.07 -0.25 13.65
N PHE A 200 3.83 0.05 14.70
CA PHE A 200 4.15 -0.94 15.72
C PHE A 200 3.01 -1.05 16.72
N LEU A 201 2.65 -2.29 17.05
CA LEU A 201 1.84 -2.60 18.22
C LEU A 201 2.71 -2.50 19.49
N PRO A 202 2.12 -2.30 20.68
CA PRO A 202 2.87 -2.19 21.93
C PRO A 202 3.73 -3.41 22.26
N ASP A 203 3.41 -4.58 21.72
CA ASP A 203 4.18 -5.81 21.88
C ASP A 203 5.34 -5.97 20.87
N GLY A 204 5.59 -4.94 20.05
CA GLY A 204 6.68 -4.89 19.09
C GLY A 204 6.40 -5.50 17.72
N LYS A 205 5.19 -6.05 17.50
CA LYS A 205 4.78 -6.53 16.17
C LYS A 205 4.50 -5.38 15.22
N LEU A 206 4.85 -5.56 13.95
CA LEU A 206 4.68 -4.55 12.91
C LEU A 206 3.40 -4.82 12.11
N ALA A 207 2.42 -3.94 12.21
CA ALA A 207 1.28 -3.90 11.30
C ALA A 207 1.65 -3.11 10.04
N VAL A 208 1.31 -3.67 8.87
CA VAL A 208 1.62 -3.11 7.55
C VAL A 208 0.33 -3.04 6.74
N ALA A 209 -0.04 -1.83 6.33
CA ALA A 209 -1.03 -1.60 5.28
C ALA A 209 -0.31 -1.47 3.95
N GLY A 210 -0.77 -2.22 2.94
CA GLY A 210 -0.14 -2.19 1.64
C GLY A 210 -1.04 -2.69 0.53
N GLY A 211 -0.47 -2.76 -0.67
CA GLY A 211 -1.14 -3.31 -1.83
C GLY A 211 -0.41 -3.05 -3.14
N ARG A 212 -1.07 -3.46 -4.22
CA ARG A 212 -0.76 -3.08 -5.59
C ARG A 212 -1.91 -2.21 -6.10
N PRO A 213 -1.64 -0.94 -6.45
CA PRO A 213 -2.70 -0.02 -6.86
C PRO A 213 -3.54 -0.55 -8.03
N GLY A 214 -4.85 -0.42 -7.88
CA GLY A 214 -5.86 -0.90 -8.82
C GLY A 214 -6.04 -2.42 -8.87
N GLN A 215 -5.38 -3.21 -8.00
CA GLN A 215 -5.41 -4.67 -8.08
C GLN A 215 -5.73 -5.37 -6.76
N GLU A 216 -5.04 -5.01 -5.68
CA GLU A 216 -5.23 -5.62 -4.37
C GLU A 216 -4.62 -4.77 -3.25
N GLY A 217 -5.11 -4.99 -2.05
CA GLY A 217 -4.50 -4.47 -0.84
C GLY A 217 -4.85 -5.33 0.36
N ASP A 218 -4.14 -5.09 1.45
CA ASP A 218 -4.30 -5.85 2.67
C ASP A 218 -3.71 -5.13 3.87
N VAL A 219 -4.06 -5.65 5.05
CA VAL A 219 -3.34 -5.38 6.28
C VAL A 219 -2.86 -6.69 6.88
N ARG A 220 -1.56 -6.77 7.13
CA ARG A 220 -0.91 -7.91 7.78
C ARG A 220 -0.03 -7.45 8.93
N VAL A 221 0.16 -8.32 9.90
CA VAL A 221 0.98 -8.08 11.09
C VAL A 221 2.10 -9.11 11.12
N TYR A 222 3.30 -8.62 11.35
CA TYR A 222 4.53 -9.39 11.30
C TYR A 222 5.31 -9.31 12.61
N ASP A 223 6.00 -10.38 12.95
CA ASP A 223 6.98 -10.42 14.02
C ASP A 223 8.39 -10.26 13.45
N LEU A 224 8.99 -9.08 13.65
CA LEU A 224 10.38 -8.82 13.24
C LEU A 224 11.42 -9.48 14.15
N GLY A 225 11.00 -10.04 15.30
CA GLY A 225 11.81 -10.82 16.22
C GLY A 225 11.84 -12.32 15.90
N ALA A 226 11.01 -12.79 14.96
CA ALA A 226 11.08 -14.15 14.45
C ALA A 226 12.45 -14.46 13.83
N LYS A 227 12.85 -15.74 13.84
CA LYS A 227 14.13 -16.17 13.27
C LYS A 227 14.07 -16.21 11.75
N GLY A 228 14.93 -15.42 11.11
CA GLY A 228 15.10 -15.45 9.66
C GLY A 228 16.28 -16.31 9.20
N LYS A 229 16.47 -16.37 7.88
CA LYS A 229 17.72 -16.84 7.28
C LYS A 229 18.71 -15.68 7.23
N THR A 230 19.99 -15.94 7.45
CA THR A 230 21.02 -14.90 7.28
C THR A 230 21.63 -15.02 5.89
N GLU A 231 21.61 -13.91 5.14
CA GLU A 231 22.20 -13.77 3.82
C GLU A 231 23.12 -12.55 3.83
N ASP A 232 24.43 -12.75 3.62
CA ASP A 232 25.43 -11.68 3.60
C ASP A 232 25.42 -10.75 4.85
N GLY A 233 25.12 -11.33 6.02
CA GLY A 233 25.04 -10.59 7.28
C GLY A 233 23.72 -9.83 7.49
N VAL A 234 22.75 -9.99 6.61
CA VAL A 234 21.39 -9.45 6.72
C VAL A 234 20.41 -10.58 7.05
N GLU A 235 19.53 -10.37 8.04
CA GLU A 235 18.48 -11.34 8.36
C GLU A 235 17.28 -11.17 7.41
N VAL A 236 16.87 -12.26 6.78
CA VAL A 236 15.76 -12.32 5.82
C VAL A 236 14.61 -13.12 6.42
N LEU A 237 13.47 -12.47 6.57
CA LEU A 237 12.23 -13.01 7.12
C LEU A 237 11.23 -13.30 5.99
N ASP A 238 10.69 -14.52 5.95
CA ASP A 238 9.64 -14.92 5.01
C ASP A 238 8.26 -14.53 5.55
N GLY A 239 7.85 -13.28 5.35
CA GLY A 239 6.50 -12.81 5.71
C GLY A 239 5.39 -13.31 4.79
N VAL A 240 5.68 -14.21 3.85
CA VAL A 240 4.68 -14.75 2.91
C VAL A 240 4.23 -16.14 3.36
N ASN A 241 5.17 -17.01 3.71
CA ASN A 241 4.88 -18.42 3.99
C ASN A 241 5.17 -18.82 5.45
N ASP A 242 6.06 -18.11 6.16
CA ASP A 242 6.39 -18.46 7.54
C ASP A 242 5.38 -17.85 8.50
N LYS A 243 4.63 -18.71 9.20
CA LYS A 243 3.62 -18.32 10.20
C LYS A 243 4.22 -17.76 11.48
N ALA A 244 5.50 -18.01 11.75
CA ALA A 244 6.20 -17.37 12.86
C ALA A 244 6.51 -15.89 12.53
N VAL A 245 6.70 -15.57 11.24
CA VAL A 245 6.93 -14.20 10.76
C VAL A 245 5.60 -13.50 10.50
N LEU A 246 4.72 -14.08 9.68
CA LEU A 246 3.37 -13.57 9.42
C LEU A 246 2.42 -14.07 10.52
N VAL A 247 2.32 -13.29 11.59
CA VAL A 247 1.54 -13.65 12.77
C VAL A 247 0.05 -13.36 12.62
N LYS A 248 -0.34 -12.42 11.75
CA LYS A 248 -1.76 -12.17 11.46
C LYS A 248 -1.98 -11.60 10.07
N HIS A 249 -3.03 -12.07 9.42
CA HIS A 249 -3.66 -11.43 8.27
C HIS A 249 -5.02 -10.91 8.72
N LEU A 250 -5.23 -9.58 8.63
CA LEU A 250 -6.47 -8.97 9.12
C LEU A 250 -7.57 -8.97 8.05
N PHE A 251 -7.25 -8.56 6.83
CA PHE A 251 -8.18 -8.57 5.70
C PHE A 251 -7.47 -8.35 4.36
N ASP A 252 -8.17 -8.64 3.26
CA ASP A 252 -7.81 -8.23 1.90
C ASP A 252 -8.88 -7.31 1.31
N VAL A 253 -8.49 -6.49 0.35
CA VAL A 253 -9.33 -5.59 -0.46
C VAL A 253 -8.92 -5.65 -1.94
N GLU A 254 -9.78 -5.13 -2.81
CA GLU A 254 -9.60 -5.13 -4.27
C GLU A 254 -8.70 -4.00 -4.79
N ASP A 255 -8.23 -3.13 -3.90
CA ASP A 255 -7.30 -2.04 -4.21
C ASP A 255 -6.49 -1.71 -2.93
N SER A 256 -5.50 -0.84 -3.02
CA SER A 256 -4.52 -0.61 -1.96
C SER A 256 -5.13 -0.06 -0.67
N VAL A 257 -4.62 -0.55 0.46
CA VAL A 257 -4.80 0.09 1.78
C VAL A 257 -3.68 1.12 1.95
N LEU A 258 -4.04 2.38 2.15
CA LEU A 258 -3.14 3.53 2.03
C LEU A 258 -2.73 4.14 3.38
N CYS A 259 -3.47 3.85 4.45
CA CYS A 259 -3.18 4.38 5.77
C CYS A 259 -3.51 3.38 6.88
N LEU A 260 -2.80 3.52 7.99
CA LEU A 260 -2.90 2.68 9.17
C LEU A 260 -2.67 3.54 10.42
N ALA A 261 -3.47 3.35 11.45
CA ALA A 261 -3.28 3.94 12.77
C ALA A 261 -3.58 2.90 13.86
N VAL A 262 -2.90 3.00 15.00
CA VAL A 262 -3.10 2.14 16.17
C VAL A 262 -3.17 3.04 17.41
N THR A 263 -4.08 2.77 18.34
CA THR A 263 -4.10 3.47 19.63
C THR A 263 -2.84 3.18 20.44
N PRO A 264 -2.38 4.10 21.31
CA PRO A 264 -1.18 3.87 22.14
C PRO A 264 -1.27 2.62 23.03
N ASP A 265 -2.47 2.23 23.46
CA ASP A 265 -2.70 1.01 24.24
C ASP A 265 -2.77 -0.27 23.39
N GLY A 266 -2.67 -0.14 22.06
CA GLY A 266 -2.68 -1.24 21.10
C GLY A 266 -4.04 -1.91 20.90
N LYS A 267 -5.11 -1.40 21.51
CA LYS A 267 -6.43 -2.06 21.51
C LYS A 267 -7.29 -1.74 20.30
N THR A 268 -6.95 -0.71 19.53
CA THR A 268 -7.71 -0.35 18.33
C THR A 268 -6.76 -0.11 17.17
N LEU A 269 -7.08 -0.70 16.02
CA LEU A 269 -6.38 -0.49 14.76
C LEU A 269 -7.38 0.00 13.71
N ALA A 270 -7.04 1.06 12.99
CA ALA A 270 -7.83 1.59 11.88
C ALA A 270 -7.03 1.57 10.59
N ALA A 271 -7.63 1.12 9.49
CA ALA A 271 -7.00 1.02 8.19
C ALA A 271 -7.92 1.51 7.07
N GLY A 272 -7.44 2.41 6.22
CA GLY A 272 -8.22 3.03 5.13
C GLY A 272 -7.54 2.92 3.77
N GLY A 273 -8.31 2.93 2.69
CA GLY A 273 -7.75 2.72 1.35
C GLY A 273 -8.56 3.25 0.17
N CYS A 274 -8.18 2.76 -1.02
CA CYS A 274 -8.75 3.15 -2.31
C CYS A 274 -10.21 2.69 -2.50
N ASP A 275 -10.68 1.73 -1.71
CA ASP A 275 -12.08 1.30 -1.70
C ASP A 275 -13.00 2.26 -0.92
N ARG A 276 -12.47 3.42 -0.49
CA ARG A 276 -13.15 4.48 0.29
C ARG A 276 -13.58 4.06 1.69
N ALA A 277 -13.28 2.83 2.08
CA ALA A 277 -13.64 2.29 3.38
C ALA A 277 -12.50 2.49 4.38
N VAL A 278 -12.87 2.69 5.64
CA VAL A 278 -11.99 2.57 6.80
C VAL A 278 -12.49 1.43 7.66
N ARG A 279 -11.63 0.47 7.95
CA ARG A 279 -11.92 -0.70 8.77
C ARG A 279 -11.29 -0.51 10.14
N VAL A 280 -12.10 -0.67 11.18
CA VAL A 280 -11.69 -0.53 12.58
C VAL A 280 -11.74 -1.89 13.25
N PHE A 281 -10.62 -2.31 13.82
CA PHE A 281 -10.44 -3.57 14.51
C PHE A 281 -10.29 -3.35 16.01
N ASP A 282 -10.98 -4.18 16.80
CA ASP A 282 -10.74 -4.34 18.23
C ASP A 282 -9.68 -5.44 18.44
N LEU A 283 -8.61 -5.05 19.13
CA LEU A 283 -7.44 -5.86 19.48
C LEU A 283 -7.30 -6.03 21.00
N SER A 284 -8.30 -5.62 21.80
CA SER A 284 -8.27 -5.68 23.27
C SER A 284 -8.07 -7.10 23.83
N GLY A 285 -8.52 -8.12 23.09
CA GLY A 285 -8.29 -9.53 23.41
C GLY A 285 -6.94 -10.08 22.96
N GLY A 286 -6.05 -9.24 22.44
CA GLY A 286 -4.82 -9.62 21.74
C GLY A 286 -5.04 -9.88 20.25
N LEU A 287 -3.94 -9.93 19.49
CA LEU A 287 -3.95 -10.05 18.03
C LEU A 287 -4.65 -11.33 17.52
N ASP A 288 -4.58 -12.42 18.27
CA ASP A 288 -5.27 -13.67 17.93
C ASP A 288 -6.79 -13.52 17.90
N LYS A 289 -7.32 -12.67 18.79
CA LYS A 289 -8.75 -12.36 18.92
C LYS A 289 -9.16 -11.08 18.18
N ALA A 290 -8.29 -10.55 17.31
CA ALA A 290 -8.57 -9.38 16.50
C ALA A 290 -9.90 -9.58 15.74
N LYS A 291 -10.81 -8.61 15.90
CA LYS A 291 -12.13 -8.64 15.26
C LYS A 291 -12.42 -7.32 14.55
N LEU A 292 -12.99 -7.41 13.36
CA LEU A 292 -13.50 -6.25 12.64
C LEU A 292 -14.75 -5.76 13.35
N GLU A 293 -14.69 -4.58 13.95
CA GLU A 293 -15.81 -3.97 14.67
C GLU A 293 -16.69 -3.12 13.77
N GLN A 294 -16.06 -2.42 12.82
CA GLN A 294 -16.72 -1.42 11.98
C GLN A 294 -16.06 -1.35 10.60
N THR A 295 -16.89 -1.19 9.58
CA THR A 295 -16.46 -0.68 8.27
C THR A 295 -17.19 0.63 8.04
N VAL A 296 -16.41 1.65 7.75
CA VAL A 296 -16.84 3.04 7.69
C VAL A 296 -16.65 3.55 6.27
N GLU A 297 -17.72 3.98 5.61
CA GLU A 297 -17.67 4.50 4.23
C GLU A 297 -18.48 5.81 4.14
N ASN A 298 -17.79 6.94 3.93
CA ASN A 298 -18.42 8.27 3.76
C ASN A 298 -17.55 9.25 3.00
N HIS A 299 -16.26 8.95 2.79
CA HIS A 299 -15.48 9.67 1.80
C HIS A 299 -16.01 9.37 0.39
N ALA A 300 -16.11 10.40 -0.44
CA ALA A 300 -16.59 10.25 -1.81
C ALA A 300 -15.54 9.61 -2.75
N ASP A 301 -14.28 9.59 -2.32
CA ASP A 301 -13.12 9.07 -3.03
C ASP A 301 -12.12 8.45 -2.00
N TRP A 302 -10.92 8.06 -2.42
CA TRP A 302 -9.93 7.33 -1.62
C TRP A 302 -9.65 7.95 -0.25
N VAL A 303 -9.45 7.09 0.75
CA VAL A 303 -8.95 7.48 2.08
C VAL A 303 -7.43 7.40 2.08
N LEU A 304 -6.76 8.53 2.31
CA LEU A 304 -5.30 8.70 2.14
C LEU A 304 -4.54 8.76 3.47
N GLY A 305 -5.24 9.10 4.56
CA GLY A 305 -4.68 9.23 5.89
C GLY A 305 -5.71 8.91 6.96
N CYS A 306 -5.26 8.33 8.06
CA CYS A 306 -6.07 8.15 9.26
C CYS A 306 -5.23 8.35 10.53
N ALA A 307 -5.89 8.76 11.61
CA ALA A 307 -5.31 8.89 12.94
C ALA A 307 -6.37 8.56 14.00
N LEU A 308 -5.95 8.02 15.15
CA LEU A 308 -6.81 7.72 16.28
C LEU A 308 -6.47 8.67 17.44
N SER A 309 -7.49 9.12 18.17
CA SER A 309 -7.27 9.79 19.45
C SER A 309 -6.66 8.80 20.45
N ALA A 310 -5.87 9.30 21.41
CA ALA A 310 -5.16 8.42 22.34
C ALA A 310 -6.12 7.61 23.24
N ASP A 311 -7.30 8.14 23.51
CA ASP A 311 -8.37 7.47 24.24
C ASP A 311 -9.22 6.51 23.39
N GLY A 312 -8.93 6.37 22.09
CA GLY A 312 -9.62 5.47 21.17
C GLY A 312 -11.07 5.84 20.87
N LYS A 313 -11.53 7.04 21.24
CA LYS A 313 -12.92 7.46 20.99
C LYS A 313 -13.14 7.96 19.58
N TYR A 314 -12.16 8.66 19.01
CA TYR A 314 -12.29 9.30 17.72
C TYR A 314 -11.29 8.79 16.70
N LEU A 315 -11.79 8.58 15.49
CA LEU A 315 -11.00 8.34 14.29
C LEU A 315 -11.09 9.58 13.41
N VAL A 316 -9.94 10.10 12.99
CA VAL A 316 -9.84 11.19 12.01
C VAL A 316 -9.32 10.64 10.70
N THR A 317 -9.88 11.10 9.57
CA THR A 317 -9.60 10.58 8.23
C THR A 317 -9.39 11.70 7.22
N ALA A 318 -8.55 11.46 6.22
CA ALA A 318 -8.22 12.37 5.12
C ALA A 318 -8.61 11.75 3.77
N GLY A 319 -9.27 12.54 2.92
CA GLY A 319 -9.80 12.05 1.65
C GLY A 319 -9.26 12.74 0.40
N ARG A 320 -9.20 11.98 -0.69
CA ARG A 320 -9.05 12.52 -2.05
C ARG A 320 -10.22 13.41 -2.47
N ASP A 321 -11.35 13.26 -1.79
CA ASP A 321 -12.53 14.13 -1.89
C ASP A 321 -12.35 15.54 -1.28
N LYS A 322 -11.12 15.90 -0.89
CA LYS A 322 -10.73 17.21 -0.33
C LYS A 322 -11.25 17.47 1.07
N THR A 323 -11.73 16.44 1.77
CA THR A 323 -12.24 16.60 3.13
C THR A 323 -11.36 15.90 4.16
N ALA A 324 -11.38 16.42 5.39
CA ALA A 324 -11.06 15.63 6.57
C ALA A 324 -12.35 15.31 7.33
N LYS A 325 -12.43 14.17 8.01
CA LYS A 325 -13.64 13.75 8.74
C LYS A 325 -13.31 13.17 10.10
N VAL A 326 -14.23 13.32 11.06
CA VAL A 326 -14.18 12.70 12.39
C VAL A 326 -15.30 11.71 12.55
N TRP A 327 -14.95 10.57 13.13
CA TRP A 327 -15.82 9.46 13.41
C TRP A 327 -15.82 9.18 14.90
N ASP A 328 -17.01 9.12 15.49
CA ASP A 328 -17.18 8.62 16.85
C ASP A 328 -17.25 7.09 16.78
N LEU A 329 -16.22 6.44 17.32
CA LEU A 329 -16.10 4.98 17.26
C LEU A 329 -17.08 4.28 18.20
N LYS A 330 -17.63 4.95 19.22
CA LYS A 330 -18.67 4.37 20.06
C LYS A 330 -20.04 4.46 19.38
N ALA A 331 -20.36 5.62 18.82
CA ALA A 331 -21.62 5.86 18.13
C ALA A 331 -21.67 5.21 16.73
N LYS A 332 -20.52 4.86 16.15
CA LYS A 332 -20.37 4.28 14.81
C LYS A 332 -20.86 5.22 13.70
N GLU A 333 -20.66 6.52 13.86
CA GLU A 333 -21.13 7.54 12.92
C GLU A 333 -20.10 8.63 12.65
N SER A 334 -20.21 9.28 11.50
CA SER A 334 -19.44 10.49 11.18
C SER A 334 -20.05 11.66 11.92
N VAL A 335 -19.26 12.30 12.78
CA VAL A 335 -19.72 13.42 13.61
C VAL A 335 -19.28 14.77 13.06
N VAL A 336 -18.22 14.82 12.25
CA VAL A 336 -17.71 16.07 11.65
C VAL A 336 -17.19 15.82 10.23
N THR A 337 -17.51 16.73 9.30
CA THR A 337 -16.82 16.89 8.02
C THR A 337 -16.19 18.27 7.95
N PHE A 338 -14.89 18.31 7.63
CA PHE A 338 -14.10 19.52 7.47
C PHE A 338 -13.76 19.75 5.98
N PRO A 339 -14.44 20.68 5.30
CA PRO A 339 -14.37 20.85 3.84
C PRO A 339 -13.49 22.02 3.38
N GLU A 340 -12.58 22.53 4.22
CA GLU A 340 -11.87 23.79 3.94
C GLU A 340 -10.67 23.65 2.99
N HIS A 341 -10.17 22.43 2.73
CA HIS A 341 -9.09 22.23 1.77
C HIS A 341 -9.60 22.42 0.33
N GLN A 342 -8.83 23.15 -0.49
CA GLN A 342 -9.21 23.45 -1.88
C GLN A 342 -8.81 22.32 -2.85
N ASN A 343 -8.03 21.36 -2.36
CA ASN A 343 -7.52 20.23 -3.10
C ASN A 343 -7.40 19.00 -2.17
N ILE A 344 -6.88 17.88 -2.69
CA ILE A 344 -6.74 16.60 -1.99
C ILE A 344 -6.17 16.77 -0.58
N VAL A 345 -6.77 16.11 0.43
CA VAL A 345 -6.22 16.02 1.78
C VAL A 345 -5.46 14.71 1.91
N TYR A 346 -4.14 14.78 2.07
CA TYR A 346 -3.29 13.59 2.12
C TYR A 346 -3.11 13.03 3.53
N GLY A 347 -3.06 13.91 4.53
CA GLY A 347 -2.70 13.52 5.89
C GLY A 347 -3.57 14.21 6.93
N VAL A 348 -3.78 13.51 8.04
CA VAL A 348 -4.45 14.01 9.24
C VAL A 348 -3.69 13.59 10.48
N ALA A 349 -3.80 14.40 11.53
CA ALA A 349 -3.39 14.07 12.89
C ALA A 349 -4.45 14.57 13.86
N VAL A 350 -4.42 14.05 15.09
CA VAL A 350 -5.29 14.50 16.18
C VAL A 350 -4.46 14.59 17.44
N LYS A 351 -4.72 15.61 18.27
CA LYS A 351 -4.09 15.73 19.59
C LYS A 351 -4.54 14.56 20.47
N ALA A 352 -3.70 14.08 21.39
CA ALA A 352 -3.99 12.94 22.24
C ALA A 352 -5.27 13.13 23.07
N ASP A 353 -5.53 14.37 23.53
CA ASP A 353 -6.75 14.74 24.27
C ASP A 353 -8.00 14.91 23.39
N GLY A 354 -7.86 14.75 22.06
CA GLY A 354 -8.95 14.91 21.11
C GLY A 354 -9.45 16.34 20.94
N SER A 355 -8.77 17.35 21.48
CA SER A 355 -9.25 18.75 21.44
C SER A 355 -9.02 19.46 20.11
N ALA A 356 -8.09 18.97 19.29
CA ALA A 356 -7.72 19.57 18.01
C ALA A 356 -7.44 18.50 16.95
N GLY A 357 -8.01 18.68 15.76
CA GLY A 357 -7.65 17.97 14.55
C GLY A 357 -6.69 18.80 13.70
N PHE A 358 -5.86 18.12 12.92
CA PHE A 358 -4.93 18.71 11.97
C PHE A 358 -5.05 18.02 10.61
N SER A 359 -4.89 18.76 9.53
CA SER A 359 -4.93 18.22 8.17
C SER A 359 -3.97 18.95 7.22
N VAL A 360 -3.47 18.22 6.22
CA VAL A 360 -2.53 18.70 5.22
C VAL A 360 -2.88 18.17 3.83
N GLY A 361 -2.54 18.92 2.77
CA GLY A 361 -2.97 18.54 1.43
C GLY A 361 -2.22 19.16 0.27
N ALA A 362 -2.73 18.87 -0.94
CA ALA A 362 -2.26 19.37 -2.23
C ALA A 362 -2.52 20.87 -2.45
N ASP A 363 -3.18 21.54 -1.50
CA ASP A 363 -3.27 23.00 -1.47
C ASP A 363 -2.10 23.65 -0.72
N LYS A 364 -1.11 22.85 -0.29
CA LYS A 364 0.13 23.28 0.37
C LYS A 364 -0.09 23.91 1.74
N GLN A 365 -1.27 23.68 2.32
CA GLN A 365 -1.69 24.26 3.58
C GLN A 365 -1.73 23.19 4.68
N LEU A 366 -1.36 23.61 5.88
CA LEU A 366 -1.64 22.94 7.12
C LEU A 366 -2.85 23.63 7.76
N ARG A 367 -3.79 22.87 8.28
CA ARG A 367 -4.96 23.41 8.99
C ARG A 367 -5.13 22.74 10.34
N THR A 368 -5.56 23.52 11.33
CA THR A 368 -6.08 23.01 12.60
C THR A 368 -7.55 23.41 12.74
N TRP A 369 -8.33 22.51 13.28
CA TRP A 369 -9.79 22.60 13.33
C TRP A 369 -10.32 21.85 14.56
N LYS A 370 -11.52 22.22 15.01
CA LYS A 370 -12.18 21.57 16.14
C LYS A 370 -12.77 20.24 15.71
N PRO A 371 -12.41 19.09 16.31
CA PRO A 371 -12.91 17.78 15.90
C PRO A 371 -14.30 17.47 16.47
N SER A 372 -15.08 18.49 16.82
CA SER A 372 -16.43 18.39 17.35
C SER A 372 -17.31 19.55 16.85
N GLY A 373 -18.62 19.39 16.98
CA GLY A 373 -19.60 20.38 16.51
C GLY A 373 -19.52 20.58 14.99
N GLU A 374 -19.47 21.84 14.56
CA GLU A 374 -19.45 22.21 13.13
C GLU A 374 -18.08 22.00 12.44
N GLY A 375 -17.06 21.48 13.13
CA GLY A 375 -15.75 21.26 12.51
C GLY A 375 -14.96 22.54 12.19
N LYS A 376 -15.19 23.64 12.92
CA LYS A 376 -14.64 24.96 12.55
C LYS A 376 -13.12 24.96 12.42
N GLN A 377 -12.62 25.56 11.33
CA GLN A 377 -11.22 25.91 11.21
C GLN A 377 -10.84 26.87 12.33
N VAL A 378 -9.77 26.54 13.05
CA VAL A 378 -9.19 27.42 14.08
C VAL A 378 -8.09 28.27 13.46
N LYS A 379 -7.22 27.66 12.65
CA LYS A 379 -6.10 28.35 12.00
C LYS A 379 -5.62 27.56 10.78
N ASN A 380 -4.96 28.24 9.85
CA ASN A 380 -4.16 27.64 8.80
C ASN A 380 -2.73 28.20 8.78
N ALA A 381 -1.81 27.44 8.23
CA ALA A 381 -0.43 27.85 7.99
C ALA A 381 0.03 27.34 6.63
N GLY A 382 0.69 28.20 5.87
CA GLY A 382 1.52 27.79 4.73
C GLY A 382 2.96 27.52 5.18
N GLY A 383 3.85 27.35 4.21
CA GLY A 383 5.29 27.30 4.46
C GLY A 383 5.99 26.34 3.51
N HIS A 384 5.38 25.18 3.26
CA HIS A 384 5.84 24.28 2.20
C HIS A 384 5.62 24.91 0.83
N ASN A 385 6.57 24.68 -0.08
CA ASN A 385 6.51 25.22 -1.44
C ASN A 385 5.74 24.31 -2.40
N ASP A 386 5.38 23.11 -1.95
CA ASP A 386 4.62 22.14 -2.72
C ASP A 386 3.71 21.27 -1.85
N ASP A 387 3.01 20.32 -2.46
CA ASP A 387 2.04 19.43 -1.81
C ASP A 387 2.58 18.87 -0.48
N VAL A 388 1.73 18.81 0.55
CA VAL A 388 2.08 18.29 1.88
C VAL A 388 1.41 16.93 2.05
N PHE A 389 2.20 15.86 2.09
CA PHE A 389 1.70 14.48 2.00
C PHE A 389 1.31 13.88 3.35
N LYS A 390 2.02 14.19 4.42
CA LYS A 390 1.76 13.62 5.75
C LYS A 390 1.95 14.66 6.83
N ILE A 391 1.20 14.47 7.91
CA ILE A 391 1.37 15.14 9.19
C ILE A 391 1.31 14.08 10.29
N VAL A 392 2.23 14.14 11.25
CA VAL A 392 2.26 13.23 12.41
C VAL A 392 2.48 14.04 13.68
N ALA A 393 1.78 13.65 14.75
CA ALA A 393 2.01 14.20 16.09
C ALA A 393 3.20 13.49 16.74
N GLY A 394 4.08 14.25 17.39
CA GLY A 394 5.15 13.70 18.20
C GLY A 394 4.63 13.12 19.52
N PRO A 395 5.41 12.23 20.18
CA PRO A 395 5.08 11.74 21.52
C PRO A 395 4.93 12.93 22.47
N LYS A 396 3.75 13.12 23.07
CA LYS A 396 3.32 14.25 23.93
C LYS A 396 2.72 15.48 23.23
N ASP A 397 2.44 15.43 21.92
CA ASP A 397 1.76 16.49 21.16
C ASP A 397 2.42 17.89 21.15
N ALA A 398 3.66 18.01 21.63
CA ALA A 398 4.35 19.30 21.69
C ALA A 398 4.84 19.75 20.31
N VAL A 399 5.12 18.81 19.41
CA VAL A 399 5.70 19.04 18.09
C VAL A 399 4.99 18.16 17.07
N PHE A 400 4.70 18.72 15.90
CA PHE A 400 4.22 18.00 14.72
C PHE A 400 5.31 17.97 13.67
N ALA A 401 5.31 16.94 12.83
CA ALA A 401 6.17 16.87 11.66
C ALA A 401 5.35 16.70 10.38
N THR A 402 5.76 17.38 9.32
CA THR A 402 5.15 17.24 7.98
C THR A 402 6.18 16.89 6.94
N SER A 403 5.76 16.15 5.91
CA SER A 403 6.55 15.82 4.74
C SER A 403 5.91 16.37 3.46
N SER A 404 6.73 16.76 2.47
CA SER A 404 6.23 17.46 1.29
C SER A 404 6.97 17.10 0.00
N ALA A 405 6.28 17.33 -1.13
CA ALA A 405 6.86 17.39 -2.46
C ALA A 405 7.94 18.48 -2.61
N ASP A 406 8.03 19.44 -1.69
CA ASP A 406 9.14 20.40 -1.65
C ASP A 406 10.47 19.81 -1.15
N LYS A 407 10.52 18.48 -0.97
CA LYS A 407 11.71 17.71 -0.59
C LYS A 407 12.16 17.93 0.86
N THR A 408 11.31 18.53 1.69
CA THR A 408 11.64 18.81 3.10
C THR A 408 10.72 18.09 4.07
N VAL A 409 11.24 17.82 5.26
CA VAL A 409 10.44 17.60 6.46
C VAL A 409 10.44 18.89 7.28
N ARG A 410 9.31 19.26 7.90
CA ARG A 410 9.24 20.45 8.76
C ARG A 410 8.64 20.13 10.11
N LEU A 411 9.17 20.78 11.14
CA LEU A 411 8.67 20.71 12.50
C LEU A 411 7.78 21.91 12.81
N TRP A 412 6.73 21.69 13.58
CA TRP A 412 5.73 22.70 13.93
C TRP A 412 5.35 22.58 15.39
N ASP A 413 5.01 23.69 16.05
CA ASP A 413 4.33 23.62 17.34
C ASP A 413 2.83 23.30 17.17
N ALA A 414 2.12 23.11 18.29
CA ALA A 414 0.69 22.83 18.30
C ALA A 414 -0.18 23.98 17.74
N ASP A 415 0.36 25.20 17.66
CA ASP A 415 -0.30 26.37 17.06
C ASP A 415 0.04 26.53 15.57
N LEU A 416 0.63 25.51 14.93
CA LEU A 416 1.11 25.53 13.55
C LEU A 416 2.13 26.64 13.25
N LYS A 417 2.92 27.08 14.24
CA LYS A 417 4.08 27.93 13.96
C LYS A 417 5.21 27.06 13.42
N ALA A 418 5.81 27.51 12.32
CA ALA A 418 6.94 26.84 11.72
C ALA A 418 8.14 26.84 12.67
N GLY A 419 8.66 25.65 12.94
CA GLY A 419 9.91 25.41 13.64
C GLY A 419 11.04 25.20 12.64
N LYS A 420 11.69 24.03 12.71
CA LYS A 420 12.85 23.68 11.88
C LYS A 420 12.42 23.14 10.52
N THR A 421 13.19 23.47 9.49
CA THR A 421 13.16 22.79 8.18
C THR A 421 14.31 21.81 8.12
N LEU A 422 14.00 20.55 7.85
CA LEU A 422 14.93 19.44 7.77
C LEU A 422 15.15 19.12 6.30
N SER A 423 16.37 19.42 5.84
CA SER A 423 16.78 19.33 4.44
C SER A 423 17.80 18.20 4.24
N GLY A 424 18.12 17.93 2.97
CA GLY A 424 19.08 16.89 2.57
C GLY A 424 18.44 15.72 1.80
N LEU A 425 17.10 15.69 1.69
CA LEU A 425 16.41 14.79 0.77
C LEU A 425 16.35 15.41 -0.63
N THR A 426 16.45 14.58 -1.65
CA THR A 426 16.64 14.99 -3.05
C THR A 426 15.38 14.89 -3.91
N ASP A 427 14.32 14.30 -3.37
CA ASP A 427 13.04 14.10 -4.05
C ASP A 427 11.84 14.18 -3.08
N TYR A 428 10.62 14.01 -3.59
CA TYR A 428 9.36 14.14 -2.83
C TYR A 428 9.33 13.26 -1.59
N VAL A 429 8.99 13.85 -0.44
CA VAL A 429 8.99 13.15 0.86
C VAL A 429 7.61 12.62 1.19
N TYR A 430 7.35 11.34 0.93
CA TYR A 430 6.04 10.71 1.11
C TYR A 430 5.75 10.29 2.55
N ALA A 431 6.80 10.04 3.34
CA ALA A 431 6.66 9.48 4.68
C ALA A 431 7.39 10.32 5.72
N VAL A 432 6.83 10.38 6.93
CA VAL A 432 7.43 11.01 8.10
C VAL A 432 7.01 10.24 9.35
N ALA A 433 7.92 10.10 10.31
CA ALA A 433 7.66 9.46 11.61
C ALA A 433 8.53 10.05 12.71
N PHE A 434 8.05 10.03 13.95
CA PHE A 434 8.86 10.31 15.14
C PHE A 434 9.43 9.02 15.73
N SER A 435 10.59 9.11 16.40
CA SER A 435 11.05 8.06 17.30
C SER A 435 10.14 7.95 18.52
N PRO A 436 10.06 6.78 19.19
CA PRO A 436 9.16 6.57 20.32
C PRO A 436 9.38 7.54 21.50
N ASP A 437 10.62 7.99 21.70
CA ASP A 437 10.99 8.98 22.72
C ASP A 437 10.76 10.45 22.27
N GLY A 438 10.44 10.67 20.99
CA GLY A 438 10.25 11.99 20.39
C GLY A 438 11.54 12.77 20.14
N ALA A 439 12.71 12.16 20.33
CA ALA A 439 14.00 12.83 20.17
C ALA A 439 14.44 12.96 18.69
N MET A 440 13.94 12.08 17.82
CA MET A 440 14.25 12.04 16.39
C MET A 440 13.00 12.08 15.52
N VAL A 441 13.19 12.55 14.30
CA VAL A 441 12.20 12.47 13.22
C VAL A 441 12.89 11.92 11.98
N ALA A 442 12.17 11.10 11.22
CA ALA A 442 12.63 10.55 9.95
C ALA A 442 11.74 11.00 8.81
N GLY A 443 12.29 11.00 7.59
CA GLY A 443 11.57 11.27 6.35
C GLY A 443 12.05 10.33 5.24
N GLY A 444 11.13 9.84 4.41
CA GLY A 444 11.41 8.93 3.29
C GLY A 444 10.91 9.48 1.96
N SER A 445 11.75 9.43 0.92
CA SER A 445 11.51 10.06 -0.38
C SER A 445 11.22 9.11 -1.53
N TYR A 446 10.77 9.69 -2.65
CA TYR A 446 10.51 9.00 -3.92
C TYR A 446 11.71 8.23 -4.47
N ASP A 447 12.91 8.79 -4.32
CA ASP A 447 14.16 8.23 -4.85
C ASP A 447 14.86 7.26 -3.87
N GLY A 448 14.15 6.78 -2.86
CA GLY A 448 14.68 5.84 -1.88
C GLY A 448 15.48 6.49 -0.75
N THR A 449 15.75 7.80 -0.80
CA THR A 449 16.53 8.47 0.23
C THR A 449 15.72 8.57 1.53
N VAL A 450 16.38 8.25 2.63
CA VAL A 450 15.82 8.38 3.97
C VAL A 450 16.77 9.22 4.81
N GLY A 451 16.20 10.16 5.55
CA GLY A 451 16.94 11.00 6.48
C GLY A 451 16.36 10.87 7.89
N VAL A 452 17.23 10.98 8.88
CA VAL A 452 16.90 11.04 10.31
C VAL A 452 17.56 12.28 10.89
N TRP A 453 16.79 13.07 11.63
CA TRP A 453 17.25 14.29 12.28
C TRP A 453 16.86 14.31 13.75
N THR A 454 17.65 15.03 14.55
CA THR A 454 17.30 15.38 15.94
C THR A 454 16.20 16.44 15.96
N VAL A 455 15.20 16.26 16.81
CA VAL A 455 14.10 17.23 16.98
C VAL A 455 14.59 18.52 17.64
N ALA A 456 15.54 18.42 18.57
CA ALA A 456 16.01 19.54 19.38
C ALA A 456 16.70 20.65 18.58
N ASP A 457 17.59 20.30 17.65
CA ASP A 457 18.35 21.27 16.85
C ASP A 457 18.18 21.12 15.33
N GLY A 458 17.50 20.08 14.86
CA GLY A 458 17.23 19.82 13.44
C GLY A 458 18.43 19.30 12.66
N LYS A 459 19.49 18.82 13.35
CA LYS A 459 20.69 18.32 12.69
C LYS A 459 20.48 16.91 12.15
N PRO A 460 21.05 16.58 10.98
CA PRO A 460 21.00 15.23 10.45
C PRO A 460 21.81 14.30 11.37
N VAL A 461 21.16 13.22 11.81
CA VAL A 461 21.80 12.05 12.43
C VAL A 461 22.40 11.18 11.33
N LYS A 462 21.60 10.87 10.30
CA LYS A 462 22.02 10.04 9.18
C LYS A 462 21.12 10.27 7.96
N ILE A 463 21.71 10.18 6.77
CA ILE A 463 21.00 10.14 5.48
C ILE A 463 21.60 9.01 4.64
N TRP A 464 20.75 8.15 4.06
CA TRP A 464 21.15 7.01 3.23
C TRP A 464 20.05 6.65 2.22
N ASN A 465 20.31 5.71 1.31
CA ASN A 465 19.26 5.14 0.45
C ASN A 465 18.76 3.83 1.07
N ALA A 466 17.46 3.75 1.32
CA ALA A 466 16.81 2.59 1.93
C ALA A 466 16.43 1.49 0.92
N SER A 467 17.05 1.49 -0.27
CA SER A 467 16.94 0.40 -1.24
C SER A 467 18.22 -0.45 -1.19
N PRO A 468 18.14 -1.76 -0.87
CA PRO A 468 19.29 -2.65 -0.84
C PRO A 468 20.21 -2.52 -2.07
N GLY A 469 21.49 -2.23 -1.83
CA GLY A 469 22.53 -2.12 -2.84
C GLY A 469 22.59 -0.81 -3.64
N THR A 470 21.77 0.19 -3.31
CA THR A 470 21.86 1.53 -3.91
C THR A 470 22.53 2.52 -2.94
N VAL A 471 22.91 3.68 -3.47
CA VAL A 471 23.50 4.80 -2.71
C VAL A 471 22.71 6.08 -2.96
N VAL A 472 22.85 7.05 -2.07
CA VAL A 472 22.29 8.39 -2.28
C VAL A 472 22.95 9.00 -3.52
N LYS A 473 22.16 9.54 -4.44
CA LYS A 473 22.70 10.26 -5.59
C LYS A 473 23.32 11.56 -5.10
N GLU A 474 24.61 11.77 -5.34
CA GLU A 474 25.22 13.08 -5.17
C GLU A 474 24.63 14.04 -6.21
N GLU A 475 24.25 15.27 -5.80
CA GLU A 475 23.90 16.30 -6.77
C GLU A 475 25.13 16.56 -7.66
N PRO A 476 24.98 16.64 -8.99
CA PRO A 476 26.08 17.08 -9.84
C PRO A 476 26.52 18.47 -9.36
N LYS A 477 27.78 18.59 -8.96
CA LYS A 477 28.38 19.88 -8.58
C LYS A 477 28.05 20.87 -9.70
N LYS A 478 27.35 21.96 -9.38
CA LYS A 478 27.18 23.07 -10.32
C LYS A 478 28.57 23.49 -10.75
N ASP A 479 28.85 23.40 -12.05
CA ASP A 479 30.11 23.86 -12.62
C ASP A 479 30.39 25.28 -12.10
N GLU A 480 31.50 25.45 -11.38
CA GLU A 480 32.00 26.78 -11.06
C GLU A 480 32.13 27.55 -12.37
N PRO A 481 31.65 28.80 -12.45
CA PRO A 481 31.85 29.59 -13.66
C PRO A 481 33.35 29.69 -13.88
N LYS A 482 33.83 29.09 -14.99
CA LYS A 482 35.22 29.22 -15.42
C LYS A 482 35.56 30.70 -15.45
N LYS A 483 36.40 31.15 -14.50
CA LYS A 483 36.99 32.49 -14.55
C LYS A 483 37.71 32.59 -15.89
N LYS A 484 37.19 33.44 -16.77
CA LYS A 484 37.92 33.90 -17.97
C LYS A 484 38.79 35.07 -17.60
#